data_AF-K5X123-F1
#
_entry.id   AF-K5X123-F1
#
_cell.length_a   1.000
_cell.length_b   1.000
_cell.length_c   1.000
_cell.angle_alpha   90.00
_cell.angle_beta   90.00
_cell.angle_gamma   90.00
#
_symmetry.space_group_name_H-M   'P 1'
#
loop_
_entity.id
_entity.type
_entity.pdbx_description
1 polymer ?
#
loop_
_entity_poly.entity_id
_entity_poly.type
_entity_poly.pdbx_seq_one_letter_code
_entity_poly.pdbx_strand_id
1 'polypeptide(L)'
;MSERFSIATFLPEAGQRMTRLEHHWKLKNGELNLDTRYNIFFAGASLHILHNNDSWGLLPPEDTVNQYYNAVRIIGVTAIAHPETFPIIPNGVFSYRLIPLKDSMRSICIARQENHPHDRPVATTDFKIHVHPFDELPELHSHLHPKFAIVELGRKLSTFNQATLKTFFATNPILIRVHVIFKAWTSKVSGEKDDSQSDRFDHESGDGQSETSTKTGYRATKRKRVNASQTSPTPSGPVLGAMRMARLSHETLLDHEAIAGREGWTQESLLSWAESISPRVEVEERAKV
;
A
#
# COMPACT_ATOMS: atom_id res chain seq x y z
N MET A 1 -9.66 -0.73 17.92
CA MET A 1 -8.61 -1.61 17.36
C MET A 1 -8.31 -1.08 15.96
N SER A 2 -7.11 -0.53 15.73
CA SER A 2 -6.68 -0.02 14.43
C SER A 2 -5.96 -1.15 13.70
N GLU A 3 -6.39 -1.49 12.48
CA GLU A 3 -5.76 -2.54 11.67
C GLU A 3 -4.78 -1.91 10.67
N ARG A 4 -3.58 -2.47 10.60
CA ARG A 4 -2.58 -2.12 9.57
C ARG A 4 -2.91 -2.88 8.31
N PHE A 5 -3.00 -2.18 7.19
CA PHE A 5 -3.07 -2.84 5.88
C PHE A 5 -2.14 -2.14 4.90
N SER A 6 -1.53 -2.96 4.02
CA SER A 6 -0.83 -2.44 2.87
C SER A 6 -1.86 -1.96 1.86
N ILE A 7 -1.63 -0.79 1.28
CA ILE A 7 -2.55 -0.22 0.29
C ILE A 7 -2.38 -0.91 -1.06
N ALA A 8 -1.17 -1.38 -1.41
CA ALA A 8 -0.88 -2.04 -2.68
C ALA A 8 -0.95 -3.59 -2.63
N THR A 9 -1.73 -4.21 -1.74
CA THR A 9 -1.63 -5.66 -1.44
C THR A 9 -2.29 -6.59 -2.48
N PHE A 10 -2.93 -6.06 -3.54
CA PHE A 10 -3.74 -6.88 -4.45
C PHE A 10 -3.43 -6.61 -5.93
N LEU A 11 -2.22 -6.99 -6.37
CA LEU A 11 -1.91 -7.17 -7.79
C LEU A 11 -1.87 -8.67 -8.10
N PRO A 12 -2.98 -9.28 -8.58
CA PRO A 12 -3.00 -10.71 -8.96
C PRO A 12 -2.13 -11.05 -10.19
N GLU A 13 -1.65 -10.03 -10.92
CA GLU A 13 -0.59 -10.11 -11.95
C GLU A 13 0.76 -9.61 -11.40
N ALA A 14 1.10 -10.04 -10.17
CA ALA A 14 2.13 -9.40 -9.34
C ALA A 14 3.47 -9.22 -10.05
N GLY A 15 4.00 -10.25 -10.71
CA GLY A 15 5.34 -10.22 -11.30
C GLY A 15 5.52 -9.15 -12.38
N GLN A 16 4.74 -9.23 -13.47
CA GLN A 16 4.89 -8.28 -14.59
C GLN A 16 4.54 -6.84 -14.20
N ARG A 17 3.52 -6.64 -13.35
CA ARG A 17 3.19 -5.29 -12.89
C ARG A 17 4.25 -4.74 -11.95
N MET A 18 4.84 -5.57 -11.09
CA MET A 18 5.94 -5.14 -10.21
C MET A 18 7.14 -4.69 -11.04
N THR A 19 7.57 -5.50 -12.01
CA THR A 19 8.71 -5.16 -12.88
C THR A 19 8.46 -3.86 -13.65
N ARG A 20 7.24 -3.63 -14.13
CA ARG A 20 6.87 -2.35 -14.77
C ARG A 20 6.91 -1.17 -13.81
N LEU A 21 6.41 -1.34 -12.58
CA LEU A 21 6.50 -0.29 -11.56
C LEU A 21 7.96 -0.01 -11.19
N GLU A 22 8.77 -1.04 -10.99
CA GLU A 22 10.21 -0.92 -10.72
C GLU A 22 10.91 -0.12 -11.81
N HIS A 23 10.71 -0.51 -13.07
CA HIS A 23 11.26 0.19 -14.23
C HIS A 23 10.88 1.68 -14.23
N HIS A 24 9.58 2.01 -14.12
CA HIS A 24 9.13 3.40 -14.17
C HIS A 24 9.53 4.21 -12.92
N TRP A 25 9.71 3.56 -11.78
CA TRP A 25 10.13 4.19 -10.53
C TRP A 25 11.64 4.29 -10.37
N LYS A 26 12.42 3.97 -11.42
CA LYS A 26 13.90 3.91 -11.40
C LYS A 26 14.46 2.94 -10.35
N LEU A 27 13.76 1.85 -10.08
CA LEU A 27 14.21 0.77 -9.21
C LEU A 27 14.82 -0.36 -10.03
N LYS A 28 15.76 -1.10 -9.45
CA LYS A 28 16.25 -2.34 -10.05
C LYS A 28 15.16 -3.41 -9.97
N ASN A 29 15.24 -4.40 -10.87
CA ASN A 29 14.33 -5.54 -10.84
C ASN A 29 14.43 -6.27 -9.49
N GLY A 30 13.30 -6.49 -8.82
CA GLY A 30 13.21 -7.09 -7.49
C GLY A 30 13.51 -6.16 -6.32
N GLU A 31 13.73 -4.85 -6.55
CA GLU A 31 13.99 -3.87 -5.49
C GLU A 31 12.70 -3.26 -4.91
N LEU A 32 11.56 -3.40 -5.58
CA LEU A 32 10.30 -2.88 -5.06
C LEU A 32 9.81 -3.71 -3.88
N ASN A 33 10.07 -3.19 -2.69
CA ASN A 33 9.49 -3.69 -1.45
C ASN A 33 8.10 -3.06 -1.20
N LEU A 34 7.05 -3.88 -1.27
CA LEU A 34 5.70 -3.48 -0.87
C LEU A 34 5.48 -3.58 0.64
N ASP A 35 6.30 -4.35 1.34
CA ASP A 35 6.25 -4.51 2.79
C ASP A 35 7.10 -3.45 3.47
N THR A 36 6.69 -2.18 3.31
CA THR A 36 7.36 -1.03 3.92
C THR A 36 6.36 -0.15 4.64
N ARG A 37 6.82 0.58 5.67
CA ARG A 37 6.03 1.62 6.35
C ARG A 37 5.47 2.68 5.39
N TYR A 38 6.11 2.88 4.23
CA TYR A 38 5.70 3.84 3.22
C TYR A 38 4.57 3.32 2.31
N ASN A 39 4.13 2.06 2.49
CA ASN A 39 2.98 1.47 1.80
C ASN A 39 1.87 1.04 2.80
N ILE A 40 1.98 1.40 4.08
CA ILE A 40 1.02 1.03 5.13
C ILE A 40 0.17 2.24 5.50
N PHE A 41 -1.13 2.01 5.62
CA PHE A 41 -2.09 2.98 6.15
C PHE A 41 -2.92 2.34 7.26
N PHE A 42 -3.27 3.13 8.27
CA PHE A 42 -4.04 2.67 9.42
C PHE A 42 -5.50 3.04 9.22
N ALA A 43 -6.39 2.07 9.37
CA ALA A 43 -7.82 2.33 9.42
C ALA A 43 -8.54 1.43 10.41
N GLY A 44 -9.73 1.86 10.82
CA GLY A 44 -10.66 1.00 11.54
C GLY A 44 -11.13 -0.17 10.66
N ALA A 45 -11.53 -1.27 11.29
CA ALA A 45 -11.92 -2.52 10.62
C ALA A 45 -12.95 -2.30 9.49
N SER A 46 -13.98 -1.47 9.70
CA SER A 46 -14.99 -1.18 8.68
C SER A 46 -14.40 -0.51 7.43
N LEU A 47 -13.51 0.46 7.61
CA LEU A 47 -12.81 1.12 6.50
C LEU A 47 -11.85 0.17 5.80
N HIS A 48 -11.18 -0.71 6.53
CA HIS A 48 -10.30 -1.73 5.97
C HIS A 48 -11.07 -2.73 5.07
N ILE A 49 -12.22 -3.25 5.54
CA ILE A 49 -13.10 -4.11 4.73
C ILE A 49 -13.56 -3.39 3.46
N LEU A 50 -13.99 -2.13 3.58
CA LEU A 50 -14.43 -1.33 2.44
C LEU A 50 -13.27 -1.00 1.48
N HIS A 51 -12.05 -0.87 1.99
CA HIS A 51 -10.86 -0.67 1.15
C HIS A 51 -10.61 -1.89 0.26
N ASN A 52 -10.70 -3.10 0.83
CA ASN A 52 -10.50 -4.37 0.13
C ASN A 52 -11.59 -4.63 -0.93
N ASN A 53 -12.76 -4.02 -0.77
CA ASN A 53 -13.87 -4.08 -1.73
C ASN A 53 -13.84 -2.95 -2.77
N ASP A 54 -12.72 -2.21 -2.89
CA ASP A 54 -12.54 -1.07 -3.79
C ASP A 54 -13.58 0.04 -3.60
N SER A 55 -14.11 0.20 -2.38
CA SER A 55 -15.18 1.17 -2.09
C SER A 55 -14.69 2.60 -1.90
N TRP A 56 -13.41 2.78 -1.61
CA TRP A 56 -12.77 4.09 -1.45
C TRP A 56 -11.26 4.02 -1.75
N GLY A 57 -10.62 5.17 -1.89
CA GLY A 57 -9.16 5.29 -2.00
C GLY A 57 -8.62 6.62 -1.45
N LEU A 58 -7.30 6.70 -1.33
CA LEU A 58 -6.60 7.92 -0.92
C LEU A 58 -6.15 8.69 -2.16
N LEU A 59 -6.56 9.95 -2.25
CA LEU A 59 -6.09 10.90 -3.25
C LEU A 59 -4.93 11.71 -2.63
N PRO A 60 -3.70 11.62 -3.19
CA PRO A 60 -2.59 12.46 -2.75
C PRO A 60 -2.81 13.95 -3.03
N PRO A 61 -1.93 14.84 -2.54
CA PRO A 61 -2.00 16.26 -2.84
C PRO A 61 -1.97 16.49 -4.34
N GLU A 62 -2.77 17.44 -4.82
CA GLU A 62 -2.90 17.72 -6.25
C GLU A 62 -1.55 18.07 -6.89
N ASP A 63 -0.72 18.89 -6.23
CA ASP A 63 0.60 19.25 -6.73
C ASP A 63 1.51 18.03 -6.94
N THR A 64 1.40 17.04 -6.04
CA THR A 64 2.15 15.79 -6.16
C THR A 64 1.66 14.96 -7.34
N VAL A 65 0.34 14.83 -7.51
CA VAL A 65 -0.24 14.16 -8.68
C VAL A 65 0.19 14.86 -9.97
N ASN A 66 0.22 16.20 -9.97
CA ASN A 66 0.59 17.01 -11.13
C ASN A 66 2.07 16.86 -11.50
N GLN A 67 2.97 16.77 -10.52
CA GLN A 67 4.37 16.46 -10.79
C GLN A 67 4.54 15.14 -11.55
N TYR A 68 3.85 14.08 -11.10
CA TYR A 68 3.88 12.80 -11.81
C TYR A 68 3.20 12.86 -13.17
N TYR A 69 2.06 13.55 -13.27
CA TYR A 69 1.33 13.69 -14.53
C TYR A 69 2.16 14.43 -15.59
N ASN A 70 2.85 15.51 -15.21
CA ASN A 70 3.67 16.31 -16.12
C ASN A 70 4.90 15.55 -16.64
N ALA A 71 5.32 14.49 -15.94
CA ALA A 71 6.38 13.59 -16.39
C ALA A 71 5.91 12.54 -17.41
N VAL A 72 4.59 12.37 -17.58
CA VAL A 72 3.97 11.45 -18.54
C VAL A 72 3.81 12.14 -19.89
N ARG A 73 4.17 11.45 -20.97
CA ARG A 73 3.88 11.87 -22.35
C ARG A 73 2.61 11.21 -22.87
N ILE A 74 1.73 12.01 -23.45
CA ILE A 74 0.49 11.52 -24.07
C ILE A 74 0.67 11.55 -25.59
N ILE A 75 0.62 10.38 -26.22
CA ILE A 75 0.70 10.22 -27.67
C ILE A 75 -0.61 9.58 -28.15
N GLY A 76 -1.47 10.39 -28.77
CA GLY A 76 -2.82 9.99 -29.14
C GLY A 76 -3.64 9.62 -27.90
N VAL A 77 -4.08 8.36 -27.83
CA VAL A 77 -4.83 7.81 -26.69
C VAL A 77 -3.95 7.08 -25.66
N THR A 78 -2.64 7.02 -25.89
CA THR A 78 -1.70 6.25 -25.05
C THR A 78 -0.91 7.19 -24.14
N ALA A 79 -0.81 6.82 -22.87
CA ALA A 79 0.03 7.49 -21.88
C ALA A 79 1.32 6.70 -21.67
N ILE A 80 2.46 7.37 -21.79
CA ILE A 80 3.80 6.77 -21.73
C ILE A 80 4.59 7.48 -20.64
N ALA A 81 5.13 6.72 -19.70
CA ALA A 81 6.06 7.23 -18.71
C ALA A 81 7.48 6.86 -19.11
N HIS A 82 8.38 7.83 -19.05
CA HIS A 82 9.81 7.59 -19.23
C HIS A 82 10.46 7.51 -17.85
N PRO A 83 11.23 6.46 -17.54
CA PRO A 83 11.91 6.38 -16.26
C PRO A 83 12.72 7.64 -16.00
N GLU A 84 13.44 8.18 -16.98
CA GLU A 84 14.35 9.33 -16.82
C GLU A 84 13.65 10.56 -16.25
N THR A 85 12.39 10.78 -16.63
CA THR A 85 11.59 11.94 -16.20
C THR A 85 10.84 11.70 -14.89
N PHE A 86 10.96 10.51 -14.27
CA PHE A 86 10.26 10.19 -13.03
C PHE A 86 10.64 11.18 -11.90
N PRO A 87 9.67 11.94 -11.36
CA PRO A 87 9.90 12.89 -10.28
C PRO A 87 10.41 12.23 -9.01
N ILE A 88 11.40 12.84 -8.39
CA ILE A 88 11.90 12.44 -7.07
C ILE A 88 11.11 13.22 -6.02
N ILE A 89 10.21 12.52 -5.35
CA ILE A 89 9.46 13.08 -4.22
C ILE A 89 10.13 12.56 -2.94
N PRO A 90 10.58 13.46 -2.04
CA PRO A 90 11.22 13.04 -0.80
C PRO A 90 10.21 12.34 0.11
N ASN A 91 10.66 11.33 0.86
CA ASN A 91 9.85 10.72 1.90
C ASN A 91 9.45 11.76 2.95
N GLY A 92 8.24 11.66 3.48
CA GLY A 92 7.74 12.63 4.46
C GLY A 92 6.39 12.24 5.03
N VAL A 93 5.69 13.25 5.55
CA VAL A 93 4.26 13.17 5.85
C VAL A 93 3.54 13.88 4.70
N PHE A 94 2.56 13.21 4.12
CA PHE A 94 1.73 13.75 3.05
C PHE A 94 0.29 13.83 3.52
N SER A 95 -0.44 14.81 3.00
CA SER A 95 -1.86 14.94 3.23
C SER A 95 -2.65 14.23 2.13
N TYR A 96 -3.75 13.60 2.51
CA TYR A 96 -4.59 12.80 1.61
C TYR A 96 -6.05 13.13 1.80
N ARG A 97 -6.78 13.20 0.69
CA ARG A 97 -8.24 13.22 0.72
C ARG A 97 -8.79 11.81 0.56
N LEU A 98 -9.75 11.43 1.40
CA LEU A 98 -10.50 10.20 1.21
C LEU A 98 -11.51 10.39 0.07
N ILE A 99 -11.47 9.50 -0.93
CA ILE A 99 -12.40 9.54 -2.07
C ILE A 99 -13.33 8.33 -2.00
N PRO A 100 -14.65 8.54 -1.79
CA PRO A 100 -15.64 7.49 -1.97
C PRO A 100 -15.71 7.08 -3.45
N LEU A 101 -15.58 5.79 -3.72
CA LEU A 101 -15.63 5.22 -5.08
C LEU A 101 -16.90 4.39 -5.33
N LYS A 102 -17.55 3.90 -4.27
CA LYS A 102 -18.79 3.12 -4.37
C LYS A 102 -19.82 3.56 -3.34
N ASP A 103 -21.10 3.33 -3.65
CA ASP A 103 -22.21 3.68 -2.75
C ASP A 103 -22.17 2.95 -1.40
N SER A 104 -21.44 1.84 -1.29
CA SER A 104 -21.19 1.18 0.00
C SER A 104 -20.51 2.09 1.03
N MET A 105 -19.86 3.18 0.62
CA MET A 105 -19.33 4.18 1.56
C MET A 105 -20.42 5.03 2.22
N ARG A 106 -21.65 5.04 1.69
CA ARG A 106 -22.80 5.77 2.28
C ARG A 106 -23.33 5.10 3.55
N SER A 107 -23.01 3.83 3.79
CA SER A 107 -23.51 3.07 4.95
C SER A 107 -22.63 3.20 6.19
N ILE A 108 -21.53 3.95 6.12
CA ILE A 108 -20.64 4.17 7.26
C ILE A 108 -20.51 5.66 7.58
N CYS A 109 -20.16 5.94 8.83
CA CYS A 109 -19.63 7.23 9.26
C CYS A 109 -18.18 7.08 9.71
N ILE A 110 -17.44 8.19 9.72
CA ILE A 110 -16.08 8.27 10.24
C ILE A 110 -16.14 9.14 11.50
N ALA A 111 -16.02 8.51 12.66
CA ALA A 111 -15.83 9.23 13.91
C ALA A 111 -14.35 9.59 14.06
N ARG A 112 -14.05 10.89 14.12
CA ARG A 112 -12.69 11.41 14.29
C ARG A 112 -12.61 12.16 15.61
N GLN A 113 -11.58 11.86 16.39
CA GLN A 113 -11.25 12.68 17.55
C GLN A 113 -10.54 13.95 17.05
N GLU A 114 -11.16 15.11 17.23
CA GLU A 114 -10.57 16.39 16.81
C GLU A 114 -9.82 17.04 17.96
N ASN A 115 -10.31 16.87 19.20
CA ASN A 115 -9.67 17.40 20.40
C ASN A 115 -8.95 16.28 21.16
N HIS A 116 -7.68 16.52 21.48
CA HIS A 116 -6.86 15.58 22.24
C HIS A 116 -6.55 16.19 23.61
N PRO A 117 -7.50 16.14 24.57
CA PRO A 117 -7.25 16.69 25.89
C PRO A 117 -6.15 15.89 26.61
N HIS A 118 -5.14 16.59 27.13
CA HIS A 118 -4.09 16.00 27.95
C HIS A 118 -4.46 15.96 29.44
N ASP A 119 -5.27 16.92 29.90
CA ASP A 119 -5.53 17.13 31.34
C ASP A 119 -6.91 16.64 31.80
N ARG A 120 -7.72 16.06 30.89
CA ARG A 120 -9.04 15.52 31.23
C ARG A 120 -9.34 14.22 30.48
N PRO A 121 -10.22 13.36 31.02
CA PRO A 121 -10.74 12.22 30.28
C PRO A 121 -11.40 12.65 28.97
N VAL A 122 -11.28 11.79 27.96
CA VAL A 122 -11.90 12.01 26.64
C VAL A 122 -13.43 12.06 26.79
N ALA A 123 -14.03 13.13 26.30
CA ALA A 123 -15.47 13.35 26.28
C ALA A 123 -16.05 13.12 24.88
N THR A 124 -17.36 12.91 24.80
CA THR A 124 -18.05 12.73 23.50
C THR A 124 -17.95 13.96 22.60
N THR A 125 -17.85 15.16 23.18
CA THR A 125 -17.63 16.43 22.48
C THR A 125 -16.25 16.55 21.84
N ASP A 126 -15.30 15.67 22.18
CA ASP A 126 -13.98 15.64 21.57
C ASP A 126 -13.98 14.93 20.21
N PHE A 127 -15.11 14.31 19.82
CA PHE A 127 -15.30 13.62 18.55
C PHE A 127 -16.23 14.38 17.60
N LYS A 128 -15.86 14.40 16.32
CA LYS A 128 -16.72 14.81 15.21
C LYS A 128 -17.05 13.58 14.35
N ILE A 129 -18.31 13.47 13.95
CA ILE A 129 -18.77 12.41 13.04
C ILE A 129 -18.86 13.00 11.63
N HIS A 130 -18.11 12.43 10.71
CA HIS A 130 -18.16 12.77 9.29
C HIS A 130 -18.96 11.71 8.54
N VAL A 131 -19.82 12.15 7.62
CA VAL A 131 -20.68 11.28 6.81
C VAL A 131 -20.46 11.54 5.33
N HIS A 132 -20.85 10.58 4.49
CA HIS A 132 -20.75 10.68 3.04
C HIS A 132 -21.38 11.98 2.51
N PRO A 133 -20.74 12.70 1.56
CA PRO A 133 -19.55 12.33 0.77
C PRO A 133 -18.21 12.59 1.47
N PHE A 134 -18.22 12.95 2.75
CA PHE A 134 -17.04 13.27 3.57
C PHE A 134 -16.31 14.55 3.14
N ASP A 135 -17.02 15.51 2.53
CA ASP A 135 -16.45 16.79 2.11
C ASP A 135 -15.90 17.61 3.29
N GLU A 136 -16.46 17.42 4.50
CA GLU A 136 -15.98 18.05 5.73
C GLU A 136 -14.89 17.24 6.47
N LEU A 137 -14.51 16.06 5.96
CA LEU A 137 -13.47 15.26 6.60
C LEU A 137 -12.12 15.94 6.37
N PRO A 138 -11.37 16.29 7.42
CA PRO A 138 -10.07 16.93 7.25
C PRO A 138 -9.07 16.00 6.56
N GLU A 139 -8.04 16.59 5.95
CA GLU A 139 -7.02 15.81 5.27
C GLU A 139 -6.34 14.81 6.21
N LEU A 140 -6.11 13.61 5.69
CA LEU A 140 -5.48 12.50 6.38
C LEU A 140 -3.97 12.61 6.21
N HIS A 141 -3.24 12.70 7.31
CA HIS A 141 -1.78 12.79 7.29
C HIS A 141 -1.16 11.40 7.45
N SER A 142 -0.27 11.01 6.53
CA SER A 142 0.36 9.70 6.55
C SER A 142 1.76 9.71 5.95
N HIS A 143 2.58 8.75 6.39
CA HIS A 143 3.87 8.43 5.78
C HIS A 143 3.77 7.58 4.51
N LEU A 144 2.57 7.13 4.16
CA LEU A 144 2.31 6.51 2.87
C LEU A 144 2.94 7.37 1.78
N HIS A 145 3.72 6.79 0.88
CA HIS A 145 4.31 7.57 -0.21
C HIS A 145 3.29 7.73 -1.35
N PRO A 146 3.11 8.93 -1.94
CA PRO A 146 2.08 9.21 -2.95
C PRO A 146 2.03 8.25 -4.13
N LYS A 147 3.18 7.77 -4.61
CA LYS A 147 3.24 6.77 -5.69
C LYS A 147 2.42 5.49 -5.40
N PHE A 148 2.37 5.02 -4.15
CA PHE A 148 1.57 3.84 -3.78
C PHE A 148 0.08 4.15 -3.80
N ALA A 149 -0.31 5.31 -3.26
CA ALA A 149 -1.70 5.78 -3.30
C ALA A 149 -2.19 5.98 -4.74
N ILE A 150 -1.36 6.53 -5.65
CA ILE A 150 -1.67 6.70 -7.07
C ILE A 150 -1.89 5.35 -7.74
N VAL A 151 -1.00 4.38 -7.52
CA VAL A 151 -1.13 3.04 -8.11
C VAL A 151 -2.41 2.37 -7.65
N GLU A 152 -2.68 2.39 -6.34
CA GLU A 152 -3.87 1.73 -5.82
C GLU A 152 -5.17 2.41 -6.27
N LEU A 153 -5.22 3.74 -6.20
CA LEU A 153 -6.40 4.49 -6.65
C LEU A 153 -6.62 4.29 -8.16
N GLY A 154 -5.57 4.33 -8.97
CA GLY A 154 -5.64 4.06 -10.40
C GLY A 154 -6.06 2.63 -10.75
N ARG A 155 -5.60 1.63 -9.97
CA ARG A 155 -6.05 0.24 -10.08
C ARG A 155 -7.55 0.14 -9.81
N LYS A 156 -8.03 0.75 -8.72
CA LYS A 156 -9.46 0.78 -8.37
C LYS A 156 -10.30 1.45 -9.43
N LEU A 157 -9.86 2.60 -9.94
CA LEU A 157 -10.52 3.32 -11.04
C LEU A 157 -10.64 2.44 -12.29
N SER A 158 -9.61 1.65 -12.60
CA SER A 158 -9.62 0.76 -13.77
C SER A 158 -10.63 -0.39 -13.68
N THR A 159 -11.30 -0.60 -12.54
CA THR A 159 -12.35 -1.62 -12.40
C THR A 159 -13.74 -1.12 -12.82
N PHE A 160 -13.92 0.20 -12.97
CA PHE A 160 -15.21 0.78 -13.34
C PHE A 160 -15.42 0.76 -14.86
N ASN A 161 -16.70 0.73 -15.27
CA ASN A 161 -17.08 0.92 -16.66
C ASN A 161 -16.88 2.38 -17.10
N GLN A 162 -16.87 2.62 -18.41
CA GLN A 162 -16.61 3.94 -18.98
C GLN A 162 -17.62 5.02 -18.56
N ALA A 163 -18.91 4.68 -18.41
CA ALA A 163 -19.94 5.63 -18.02
C ALA A 163 -19.73 6.12 -16.57
N THR A 164 -19.45 5.19 -15.65
CA THR A 164 -19.11 5.51 -14.26
C THR A 164 -17.84 6.34 -14.16
N LEU A 165 -16.79 5.98 -14.89
CA LEU A 165 -15.54 6.76 -14.95
C LEU A 165 -15.78 8.18 -15.45
N LYS A 166 -16.58 8.36 -16.51
CA LYS A 166 -16.91 9.69 -17.05
C LYS A 166 -17.56 10.58 -16.00
N THR A 167 -18.48 10.04 -15.21
CA THR A 167 -19.10 10.77 -14.09
C THR A 167 -18.08 11.14 -13.01
N PHE A 168 -17.24 10.19 -12.58
CA PHE A 168 -16.19 10.46 -11.60
C PHE A 168 -15.22 11.55 -12.05
N PHE A 169 -14.81 11.50 -13.32
CA PHE A 169 -13.89 12.45 -13.90
C PHE A 169 -14.50 13.84 -14.08
N ALA A 170 -15.80 13.94 -14.32
CA ALA A 170 -16.50 15.23 -14.36
C ALA A 170 -16.54 15.88 -12.96
N THR A 171 -16.78 15.10 -11.91
CA THR A 171 -16.85 15.62 -10.52
C THR A 171 -15.48 15.83 -9.89
N ASN A 172 -14.49 15.00 -10.23
CA ASN A 172 -13.13 15.07 -9.69
C ASN A 172 -12.10 14.96 -10.83
N PRO A 173 -11.81 16.05 -11.57
CA PRO A 173 -10.93 16.03 -12.73
C PRO A 173 -9.52 15.52 -12.45
N ILE A 174 -9.03 15.70 -11.23
CA ILE A 174 -7.72 15.18 -10.79
C ILE A 174 -7.62 13.64 -10.88
N LEU A 175 -8.74 12.92 -10.79
CA LEU A 175 -8.76 11.46 -10.95
C LEU A 175 -8.42 11.02 -12.38
N ILE A 176 -8.64 11.88 -13.39
CA ILE A 176 -8.17 11.63 -14.76
C ILE A 176 -6.65 11.50 -14.75
N ARG A 177 -5.96 12.43 -14.08
CA ARG A 177 -4.50 12.44 -13.98
C ARG A 177 -3.99 11.20 -13.27
N VAL A 178 -4.60 10.83 -12.14
CA VAL A 178 -4.28 9.58 -11.42
C VAL A 178 -4.43 8.37 -12.33
N HIS A 179 -5.54 8.26 -13.07
CA HIS A 179 -5.77 7.15 -13.97
C HIS A 179 -4.77 7.10 -15.13
N VAL A 180 -4.42 8.26 -15.71
CA VAL A 180 -3.40 8.38 -16.77
C VAL A 180 -2.02 7.94 -16.25
N ILE A 181 -1.61 8.41 -15.07
CA ILE A 181 -0.33 8.01 -14.45
C ILE A 181 -0.30 6.50 -14.22
N PHE A 182 -1.36 5.94 -13.64
CA PHE A 182 -1.47 4.49 -13.41
C PHE A 182 -1.33 3.69 -14.71
N LYS A 183 -2.03 4.08 -15.78
CA LYS A 183 -1.92 3.43 -17.09
C LYS A 183 -0.50 3.53 -17.64
N ALA A 184 0.14 4.69 -17.53
CA ALA A 184 1.50 4.89 -17.99
C ALA A 184 2.49 3.97 -17.23
N TRP A 185 2.43 3.92 -15.90
CA TRP A 185 3.35 3.11 -15.08
C TRP A 185 3.13 1.59 -15.20
N THR A 186 1.96 1.16 -15.65
CA THR A 186 1.60 -0.26 -15.78
C THR A 186 1.58 -0.76 -17.24
N SER A 187 1.85 0.12 -18.19
CA SER A 187 1.98 -0.21 -19.61
C SER A 187 3.24 -1.03 -19.88
N LYS A 188 3.21 -1.85 -20.93
CA LYS A 188 4.37 -2.63 -21.38
C LYS A 188 5.53 -1.70 -21.71
N VAL A 189 6.72 -2.06 -21.28
CA VAL A 189 7.95 -1.35 -21.65
C VAL A 189 8.27 -1.70 -23.09
N SER A 190 8.47 -0.70 -23.95
CA SER A 190 8.85 -0.92 -25.35
C SER A 190 10.20 -1.64 -25.41
N GLY A 191 10.19 -2.92 -25.77
CA GLY A 191 11.37 -3.78 -25.77
C GLY A 191 11.19 -5.13 -25.05
N GLU A 192 10.08 -5.34 -24.33
CA GLU A 192 9.67 -6.68 -23.88
C GLU A 192 9.39 -7.53 -25.13
N LYS A 193 10.40 -8.31 -25.57
CA LYS A 193 10.14 -9.44 -26.45
C LYS A 193 9.21 -10.39 -25.69
N ASP A 194 8.13 -10.78 -26.35
CA ASP A 194 7.15 -11.70 -25.82
C ASP A 194 7.82 -13.07 -25.68
N ASP A 195 8.47 -13.33 -24.54
CA ASP A 195 9.11 -14.62 -24.21
C ASP A 195 8.05 -15.71 -23.92
N SER A 196 6.97 -15.71 -24.70
CA SER A 196 5.97 -16.77 -24.77
C SER A 196 6.41 -17.93 -25.67
N GLN A 197 7.69 -17.98 -26.10
CA GLN A 197 8.28 -19.12 -26.81
C GLN A 197 9.76 -19.31 -26.46
N SER A 198 10.05 -20.17 -25.48
CA SER A 198 11.07 -21.24 -25.62
C SER A 198 11.19 -22.04 -24.32
N ASP A 199 10.12 -22.79 -24.06
CA ASP A 199 10.22 -24.06 -23.34
C ASP A 199 10.89 -25.08 -24.29
N ARG A 200 12.21 -24.97 -24.45
CA ARG A 200 13.10 -25.99 -25.04
C ARG A 200 14.48 -25.86 -24.40
N PHE A 201 14.59 -26.37 -23.18
CA PHE A 201 15.89 -26.86 -22.74
C PHE A 201 16.14 -28.18 -23.46
N ASP A 202 16.92 -28.10 -24.53
CA ASP A 202 17.56 -29.26 -25.15
C ASP A 202 18.45 -29.93 -24.11
N HIS A 203 18.06 -31.14 -23.76
CA HIS A 203 18.84 -32.05 -22.94
C HIS A 203 19.84 -32.72 -23.88
N GLU A 204 20.95 -32.04 -24.20
CA GLU A 204 22.09 -32.68 -24.85
C GLU A 204 23.32 -32.67 -23.95
N SER A 205 23.80 -33.90 -23.77
CA SER A 205 25.01 -34.31 -23.09
C SER A 205 26.24 -33.47 -23.44
N GLY A 206 26.99 -33.12 -22.41
CA GLY A 206 28.30 -32.49 -22.50
C GLY A 206 29.09 -32.75 -21.23
N ASP A 207 29.61 -33.97 -21.15
CA ASP A 207 30.77 -34.44 -20.40
C ASP A 207 31.90 -33.41 -20.24
N GLY A 208 32.29 -33.14 -18.99
CA GLY A 208 33.41 -32.28 -18.66
C GLY A 208 33.78 -32.33 -17.18
N GLN A 209 34.54 -33.36 -16.81
CA GLN A 209 35.15 -33.56 -15.49
C GLN A 209 36.24 -32.52 -15.18
N SER A 210 36.34 -32.13 -13.90
CA SER A 210 37.56 -31.94 -13.06
C SER A 210 37.29 -30.82 -12.04
N GLU A 211 37.10 -31.04 -10.75
CA GLU A 211 37.90 -31.67 -9.68
C GLU A 211 38.46 -30.62 -8.69
N THR A 212 37.98 -30.70 -7.44
CA THR A 212 38.69 -30.41 -6.16
C THR A 212 39.08 -28.94 -5.86
N SER A 213 38.98 -28.39 -4.63
CA SER A 213 39.46 -28.96 -3.37
C SER A 213 38.89 -28.28 -2.10
N THR A 214 38.53 -29.14 -1.13
CA THR A 214 38.67 -29.05 0.36
C THR A 214 38.00 -27.97 1.22
N LYS A 215 37.02 -28.40 2.03
CA LYS A 215 37.02 -28.62 3.51
C LYS A 215 37.11 -27.34 4.35
N THR A 216 36.15 -27.05 5.24
CA THR A 216 36.00 -27.64 6.60
C THR A 216 34.59 -27.21 7.09
N GLY A 217 33.69 -27.97 7.71
CA GLY A 217 33.78 -29.18 8.52
C GLY A 217 33.26 -28.89 9.94
N TYR A 218 31.95 -28.73 10.14
CA TYR A 218 31.32 -28.91 11.46
C TYR A 218 29.95 -29.59 11.33
N ARG A 219 29.78 -30.61 12.17
CA ARG A 219 28.71 -31.61 12.23
C ARG A 219 28.15 -31.56 13.66
N ALA A 220 26.87 -31.94 13.80
CA ALA A 220 26.08 -32.24 15.02
C ALA A 220 24.92 -31.25 15.24
N THR A 221 23.66 -31.64 15.50
CA THR A 221 23.05 -32.95 15.74
C THR A 221 21.52 -32.82 15.59
N LYS A 222 20.89 -33.76 14.89
CA LYS A 222 19.42 -33.96 14.87
C LYS A 222 18.93 -34.44 16.25
N ARG A 223 17.93 -33.78 16.84
CA ARG A 223 17.09 -34.36 17.90
C ARG A 223 15.74 -34.79 17.31
N LYS A 224 15.50 -36.10 17.42
CA LYS A 224 14.29 -36.86 17.13
C LYS A 224 13.35 -36.73 18.33
N ARG A 225 12.09 -36.34 18.15
CA ARG A 225 11.04 -36.48 19.19
C ARG A 225 9.97 -37.45 18.69
N VAL A 226 9.62 -38.36 19.60
CA VAL A 226 8.73 -39.51 19.43
C VAL A 226 7.29 -39.12 19.74
N ASN A 227 6.35 -39.73 19.02
CA ASN A 227 4.90 -39.65 19.17
C ASN A 227 4.40 -40.20 20.52
N ALA A 228 3.31 -39.62 21.03
CA ALA A 228 2.33 -40.32 21.85
C ALA A 228 0.93 -39.94 21.37
N SER A 229 0.16 -40.96 21.01
CA SER A 229 -1.20 -40.95 20.50
C SER A 229 -2.24 -41.01 21.62
N GLN A 230 -3.35 -40.29 21.51
CA GLN A 230 -4.66 -40.72 22.03
C GLN A 230 -5.84 -39.94 21.39
N THR A 231 -6.58 -40.67 20.54
CA THR A 231 -8.05 -40.76 20.36
C THR A 231 -8.96 -39.54 20.05
N SER A 232 -9.61 -39.67 18.88
CA SER A 232 -10.77 -39.04 18.19
C SER A 232 -12.08 -38.87 19.01
N PRO A 233 -13.19 -38.21 18.55
CA PRO A 233 -13.64 -38.07 17.14
C PRO A 233 -14.28 -36.73 16.66
N THR A 234 -14.37 -36.66 15.33
CA THR A 234 -14.98 -35.65 14.45
C THR A 234 -16.49 -35.49 14.64
N PRO A 235 -17.09 -34.37 14.17
CA PRO A 235 -18.02 -34.52 13.05
C PRO A 235 -17.76 -33.54 11.90
N SER A 236 -17.98 -34.06 10.71
CA SER A 236 -17.82 -33.45 9.39
C SER A 236 -19.01 -32.56 9.01
N GLY A 237 -18.71 -31.40 8.41
CA GLY A 237 -19.65 -30.57 7.66
C GLY A 237 -18.91 -29.74 6.60
N PRO A 238 -19.41 -29.63 5.36
CA PRO A 238 -18.68 -29.01 4.26
C PRO A 238 -18.89 -27.50 4.25
N VAL A 239 -17.81 -26.71 4.24
CA VAL A 239 -17.91 -25.28 3.96
C VAL A 239 -17.01 -24.92 2.79
N LEU A 240 -17.72 -24.52 1.74
CA LEU A 240 -17.32 -23.83 0.52
C LEU A 240 -16.34 -22.67 0.81
N GLY A 241 -15.25 -22.61 0.05
CA GLY A 241 -14.67 -21.34 -0.41
C GLY A 241 -14.18 -20.36 0.66
N ALA A 242 -13.30 -20.78 1.57
CA ALA A 242 -12.50 -19.82 2.34
C ALA A 242 -11.37 -19.28 1.44
N MET A 243 -11.57 -18.09 0.86
CA MET A 243 -10.45 -17.30 0.34
C MET A 243 -9.41 -17.15 1.46
N ARG A 244 -8.18 -17.59 1.17
CA ARG A 244 -7.01 -17.31 2.02
C ARG A 244 -6.91 -15.79 2.21
N MET A 245 -7.29 -15.31 3.39
CA MET A 245 -6.92 -13.98 3.86
C MET A 245 -5.39 -13.91 3.87
N ALA A 246 -4.81 -12.99 3.11
CA ALA A 246 -3.40 -12.66 3.21
C ALA A 246 -3.14 -12.04 4.59
N ARG A 247 -2.92 -12.89 5.59
CA ARG A 247 -2.35 -12.47 6.86
C ARG A 247 -0.88 -12.13 6.59
N LEU A 248 -0.47 -10.91 6.96
CA LEU A 248 0.94 -10.56 7.10
C LEU A 248 1.64 -11.68 7.89
N SER A 249 2.78 -12.15 7.40
CA SER A 249 3.47 -13.29 7.99
C SER A 249 3.86 -12.98 9.44
N HIS A 250 3.88 -14.00 10.31
CA HIS A 250 4.33 -13.83 11.69
C HIS A 250 5.82 -13.40 11.77
N GLU A 251 6.59 -13.69 10.74
CA GLU A 251 7.99 -13.27 10.57
C GLU A 251 8.09 -11.76 10.28
N THR A 252 7.23 -11.21 9.42
CA THR A 252 7.07 -9.76 9.21
C THR A 252 6.69 -9.04 10.52
N LEU A 253 5.85 -9.67 11.35
CA LEU A 253 5.47 -9.14 12.65
C LEU A 253 6.64 -9.07 13.64
N LEU A 254 7.57 -10.03 13.60
CA LEU A 254 8.71 -10.13 14.53
C LEU A 254 9.93 -9.31 14.08
N ASP A 255 10.22 -9.21 12.78
CA ASP A 255 11.29 -8.35 12.26
C ASP A 255 11.02 -6.86 12.53
N HIS A 256 9.77 -6.49 12.81
CA HIS A 256 9.40 -5.14 13.24
C HIS A 256 9.54 -4.88 14.76
N GLU A 257 9.68 -5.92 15.58
CA GLU A 257 9.95 -5.80 17.03
C GLU A 257 11.41 -6.09 17.40
N ALA A 258 12.16 -6.82 16.56
CA ALA A 258 13.45 -7.42 16.95
C ALA A 258 14.69 -6.85 16.25
N ILE A 259 14.63 -5.69 15.57
CA ILE A 259 15.86 -5.00 15.14
C ILE A 259 16.40 -4.20 16.34
N ALA A 260 17.32 -4.83 17.08
CA ALA A 260 18.08 -4.18 18.14
C ALA A 260 18.71 -2.87 17.62
N GLY A 261 18.22 -1.73 18.13
CA GLY A 261 18.77 -0.39 17.84
C GLY A 261 17.86 0.55 17.05
N ARG A 262 16.66 0.14 16.62
CA ARG A 262 15.59 1.07 16.26
C ARG A 262 14.29 0.58 16.89
N GLU A 263 13.80 1.33 17.86
CA GLU A 263 12.57 1.05 18.57
C GLU A 263 11.44 0.75 17.57
N GLY A 264 10.86 -0.44 17.68
CA GLY A 264 9.53 -0.71 17.11
C GLY A 264 8.55 0.34 17.65
N TRP A 265 7.43 0.55 16.97
CA TRP A 265 6.46 1.59 17.34
C TRP A 265 5.98 1.41 18.78
N THR A 266 6.62 2.12 19.72
CA THR A 266 6.22 2.19 21.13
C THR A 266 4.93 3.00 21.25
N GLN A 267 4.23 2.87 22.37
CA GLN A 267 3.12 3.78 22.70
C GLN A 267 3.57 5.25 22.60
N GLU A 268 4.82 5.53 22.98
CA GLU A 268 5.46 6.83 22.86
C GLU A 268 5.70 7.24 21.40
N SER A 269 6.07 6.31 20.50
CA SER A 269 6.19 6.58 19.06
C SER A 269 4.82 6.86 18.41
N LEU A 270 3.75 6.20 18.87
CA LEU A 270 2.38 6.46 18.42
C LEU A 270 1.85 7.80 18.95
N LEU A 271 2.19 8.16 20.20
CA LEU A 271 1.86 9.45 20.79
C LEU A 271 2.66 10.58 20.14
N SER A 272 3.96 10.39 19.90
CA SER A 272 4.80 11.32 19.15
C SER A 272 4.33 11.47 17.70
N TRP A 273 3.85 10.39 17.07
CA TRP A 273 3.17 10.47 15.77
C TRP A 273 1.91 11.33 15.86
N ALA A 274 1.05 11.10 16.85
CA ALA A 274 -0.18 11.88 17.06
C ALA A 274 0.12 13.36 17.36
N GLU A 275 1.16 13.67 18.13
CA GLU A 275 1.63 15.02 18.44
C GLU A 275 2.25 15.73 17.22
N SER A 276 2.95 15.00 16.35
CA SER A 276 3.60 15.56 15.15
C SER A 276 2.60 16.01 14.07
N ILE A 277 1.37 15.51 14.11
CA ILE A 277 0.30 15.83 13.15
C ILE A 277 -0.76 16.78 13.75
N SER A 278 -0.63 17.15 15.02
CA SER A 278 -1.45 18.19 15.63
C SER A 278 -1.04 19.56 15.09
N PRO A 279 -1.98 20.41 14.63
CA PRO A 279 -1.65 21.77 14.19
C PRO A 279 -1.03 22.53 15.37
N ARG A 280 0.21 23.02 15.19
CA ARG A 280 0.82 23.93 16.16
C ARG A 280 0.10 25.27 16.05
N VAL A 281 -0.69 25.60 17.06
CA VAL A 281 -1.24 26.94 17.21
C VAL A 281 -0.08 27.85 17.61
N GLU A 282 0.47 28.60 16.65
CA GLU A 282 1.37 29.71 16.96
C GLU A 282 0.54 30.80 17.63
N VAL A 283 0.72 30.95 18.94
CA VAL A 283 0.15 32.06 19.70
C VAL A 283 0.98 33.29 19.35
N GLU A 284 0.48 34.08 18.41
CA GLU A 284 1.04 35.39 18.09
C GLU A 284 0.75 36.35 19.26
N GLU A 285 1.73 36.51 20.16
CA GLU A 285 1.69 37.51 21.23
C GLU A 285 1.72 38.92 20.61
N ARG A 286 0.54 39.53 20.47
CA ARG A 286 0.42 40.97 20.22
C ARG A 286 0.87 41.75 21.44
N ALA A 287 2.12 42.20 21.41
CA ALA A 287 2.59 43.27 22.29
C ALA A 287 1.75 44.53 22.04
N LYS A 288 1.04 44.98 23.09
CA LYS A 288 0.42 46.30 23.13
C LYS A 288 1.52 47.35 23.38
N VAL A 289 1.61 48.33 22.48
CA VAL A 289 2.18 49.66 22.73
C VAL A 289 1.07 50.67 22.47
#